data_AF-A0A5E8HJA2-F1
#
_entry.id   AF-A0A5E8HJA2-F1
#
_cell.length_a   1.000
_cell.length_b   1.000
_cell.length_c   1.000
_cell.angle_alpha   90.00
_cell.angle_beta   90.00
_cell.angle_gamma   90.00
#
_symmetry.space_group_name_H-M   'P 1'
#
loop_
_entity.id
_entity.type
_entity.pdbx_description
1 polymer ?
#
loop_
_entity_poly.entity_id
_entity_poly.type
_entity_poly.pdbx_seq_one_letter_code
_entity_poly.pdbx_strand_id
1 'polypeptide(L)' 'MEYKTIVVETKAGFFKSSFQKLGPKIEEASSKLSKEGYDVFSITTTGLPGHPSAFITGRR' A
#
# COMPACT_ATOMS: atom_id res chain seq x y z
N MET A 1 13.99 -17.43 -2.54
CA MET A 1 13.55 -16.05 -2.85
C MET A 1 12.13 -15.95 -2.30
N GLU A 2 12.00 -15.30 -1.16
CA GLU A 2 10.72 -15.17 -0.43
C GLU A 2 10.03 -13.87 -0.83
N TYR A 3 8.72 -13.95 -1.07
CA TYR A 3 7.90 -12.79 -1.43
C TYR A 3 6.82 -12.59 -0.39
N LYS A 4 6.57 -11.33 -0.04
CA LYS A 4 5.48 -10.97 0.85
C LYS A 4 4.74 -9.76 0.30
N THR A 5 3.41 -9.87 0.21
CA THR A 5 2.54 -8.79 -0.25
C THR A 5 1.62 -8.35 0.89
N ILE A 6 1.53 -7.05 1.11
CA ILE A 6 0.57 -6.42 2.01
C ILE A 6 -0.45 -5.65 1.17
N VAL A 7 -1.73 -5.86 1.45
CA VAL A 7 -2.82 -5.11 0.82
C VAL A 7 -3.25 -4.02 1.79
N VAL A 8 -3.31 -2.78 1.31
CA VAL A 8 -3.85 -1.65 2.06
C VAL A 8 -5.07 -1.09 1.35
N GLU A 9 -6.16 -0.90 2.09
CA GLU A 9 -7.41 -0.37 1.56
C GLU A 9 -7.87 0.85 2.37
N THR A 10 -8.49 1.80 1.69
CA THR A 10 -9.10 2.96 2.34
C THR A 10 -10.48 3.23 1.79
N LYS A 11 -11.35 3.79 2.64
CA LYS A 11 -12.58 4.46 2.20
C LYS A 11 -12.32 5.97 2.19
N ALA A 12 -12.18 6.52 0.99
CA ALA A 12 -12.17 7.96 0.78
C ALA A 12 -13.58 8.36 0.33
N GLY A 13 -14.30 9.18 1.09
CA GLY A 13 -15.53 9.78 0.55
C GLY A 13 -15.23 10.56 -0.75
N PHE A 14 -16.27 10.86 -1.53
CA PHE A 14 -16.20 11.53 -2.84
C PHE A 14 -15.37 12.85 -2.88
N PHE A 15 -15.02 13.43 -1.72
CA PHE A 15 -14.61 14.83 -1.59
C PHE A 15 -13.17 15.09 -1.10
N LYS A 16 -12.33 14.08 -0.90
CA LYS A 16 -10.89 14.27 -0.65
C LYS A 16 -10.09 13.26 -1.45
N SER A 17 -9.10 13.74 -2.22
CA SER A 17 -8.23 12.95 -3.09
C SER A 17 -7.97 11.56 -2.49
N SER A 18 -8.51 10.52 -3.13
CA SER A 18 -8.42 9.15 -2.67
C SER A 18 -6.97 8.73 -2.41
N PHE A 19 -6.03 9.35 -3.13
CA PHE A 19 -4.59 9.16 -2.97
C PHE A 19 -4.01 9.80 -1.71
N GLN A 20 -4.55 10.92 -1.23
CA GLN A 20 -4.07 11.59 0.00
C GLN A 20 -4.29 10.75 1.26
N LYS A 21 -5.33 9.92 1.29
CA LYS A 21 -5.59 8.98 2.39
C LYS A 21 -4.83 7.66 2.24
N LEU A 22 -4.47 7.29 1.01
CA LEU A 22 -3.76 6.04 0.71
C LEU A 22 -2.26 6.14 0.99
N GLY A 23 -1.65 7.30 0.71
CA GLY A 23 -0.21 7.54 0.90
C GLY A 23 0.33 7.11 2.26
N PRO A 24 -0.22 7.62 3.39
CA PRO A 24 0.26 7.25 4.73
C PRO A 24 0.16 5.76 5.03
N LYS A 25 -0.87 5.07 4.50
CA LYS A 25 -1.01 3.60 4.68
C LYS A 25 0.00 2.81 3.88
N ILE A 26 0.37 3.29 2.69
CA ILE A 26 1.44 2.68 1.89
C ILE A 26 2.77 2.81 2.63
N GLU A 27 3.08 3.99 3.18
CA GLU A 27 4.32 4.20 3.96
C GLU A 27 4.39 3.30 5.20
N GLU A 28 3.27 3.13 5.91
CA GLU A 28 3.17 2.23 7.07
C GLU A 28 3.41 0.77 6.66
N ALA A 29 2.78 0.31 5.57
CA ALA A 29 2.95 -1.05 5.06
C ALA A 29 4.38 -1.32 4.56
N SER A 30 4.98 -0.36 3.86
CA SER A 30 6.37 -0.44 3.40
C SER A 30 7.34 -0.51 4.58
N SER A 31 7.16 0.35 5.59
CA SER A 31 7.97 0.31 6.83
C SER A 31 7.84 -1.02 7.56
N LYS A 32 6.65 -1.64 7.54
CA LYS A 32 6.44 -2.96 8.15
C LYS A 32 7.23 -4.05 7.41
N LEU A 33 7.18 -4.07 6.08
CA LEU A 33 7.97 -5.01 5.27
C LEU A 33 9.47 -4.82 5.49
N SER A 34 9.96 -3.58 5.52
CA SER A 34 11.36 -3.29 5.80
C SER A 34 11.81 -3.75 7.20
N LYS A 35 10.97 -3.57 8.23
CA LYS A 35 11.26 -4.08 9.59
C LYS A 35 11.32 -5.60 9.66
N GLU A 36 10.57 -6.29 8.81
CA GLU A 36 10.60 -7.75 8.70
C GLU A 36 11.77 -8.27 7.82
N GLY A 37 12.59 -7.36 7.26
CA GLY A 37 13.75 -7.69 6.45
C GLY A 37 13.42 -7.93 4.97
N TYR A 38 12.26 -7.49 4.50
CA TYR A 38 11.91 -7.52 3.07
C TYR A 38 12.28 -6.19 2.41
N ASP A 39 12.86 -6.26 1.21
CA ASP A 39 13.11 -5.11 0.38
C ASP A 39 11.91 -4.86 -0.55
N VAL A 40 11.29 -3.68 -0.44
CA VAL A 40 10.07 -3.34 -1.16
C VAL A 40 10.43 -2.96 -2.59
N PHE A 41 9.98 -3.75 -3.57
CA PHE A 41 10.32 -3.52 -4.98
C PHE A 41 9.11 -3.17 -5.85
N SER A 42 7.89 -3.33 -5.36
CA SER A 42 6.67 -3.03 -6.11
C SER A 42 5.58 -2.44 -5.22
N ILE A 43 5.00 -1.33 -5.68
CA ILE A 43 3.81 -0.70 -5.08
C ILE A 43 2.81 -0.45 -6.21
N THR A 44 1.69 -1.15 -6.19
CA THR A 44 0.65 -1.02 -7.21
C THR A 44 -0.60 -0.45 -6.57
N THR A 45 -0.93 0.80 -6.88
CA THR A 45 -2.20 1.42 -6.47
C THR A 45 -3.31 0.97 -7.42
N THR A 46 -4.41 0.48 -6.86
CA THR A 46 -5.62 0.06 -7.58
C THR A 46 -6.86 0.68 -6.92
N GLY A 47 -8.03 0.42 -7.47
CA GLY A 47 -9.30 0.74 -6.83
C GLY A 47 -10.11 1.80 -7.56
N LEU A 48 -11.39 1.85 -7.22
CA LEU A 48 -12.36 2.78 -7.79
C LEU A 48 -12.28 4.14 -7.09
N PRO A 49 -12.73 5.23 -7.73
CA PRO A 49 -12.93 6.50 -7.06
C PRO A 49 -13.71 6.32 -5.74
N GLY A 50 -13.08 6.70 -4.63
CA GLY A 50 -13.61 6.56 -3.26
C GLY A 50 -13.28 5.26 -2.52
N HIS A 51 -12.79 4.24 -3.22
CA HIS A 51 -12.28 3.00 -2.64
C HIS A 51 -10.86 2.69 -3.16
N PRO A 52 -9.88 3.57 -2.86
CA PRO A 52 -8.50 3.34 -3.25
C PRO A 52 -7.87 2.21 -2.43
N SER A 53 -7.08 1.38 -3.10
CA SER A 53 -6.30 0.30 -2.49
C SER A 53 -4.88 0.28 -3.06
N ALA A 54 -3.94 -0.36 -2.37
CA ALA A 54 -2.61 -0.62 -2.91
C ALA A 54 -2.09 -1.97 -2.49
N PHE A 55 -1.29 -2.57 -3.37
CA PHE A 55 -0.53 -3.78 -3.12
C PHE A 55 0.93 -3.39 -2.96
N ILE A 56 1.52 -3.66 -1.80
CA ILE A 56 2.93 -3.44 -1.50
C ILE A 56 3.60 -4.82 -1.44
N THR A 57 4.55 -5.08 -2.32
CA THR A 57 5.27 -6.36 -2.38
C THR A 57 6.75 -6.17 -2.06
N GLY A 58 7.25 -6.96 -1.11
CA GLY A 58 8.65 -7.05 -0.75
C GLY A 58 9.25 -8.40 -1.10
N ARG A 59 10.58 -8.43 -1.25
CA ARG A 59 11.40 -9.61 -1.56
C ARG A 59 12.48 -9.79 -0.51
N ARG A 60 12.78 -11.04 -0.15
CA ARG A 60 13.88 -11.45 0.72
C ARG A 60 14.66 -12.63 0.12
#